data_AF-Q17PI5-F1
#
_entry.id   AF-Q17PI5-F1
#
_cell.length_a   1.000
_cell.length_b   1.000
_cell.length_c   1.000
_cell.angle_alpha   90.00
_cell.angle_beta   90.00
_cell.angle_gamma   90.00
#
_symmetry.space_group_name_H-M   'P 1'
#
loop_
_entity.id
_entity.type
_entity.pdbx_description
1 polymer ?
#
loop_
_entity_poly.entity_id
_entity_poly.type
_entity_poly.pdbx_seq_one_letter_code
_entity_poly.pdbx_strand_id
1 'polypeptide(L)'
;MSEKESKQKTTPPIPNAVIDRQGDGDGKQWGYDLYPERRGEKYKPSWGRVLLGIEGTENLDKIKCERNVYSCIKNSPMVKLMMGALKSSGCAIDIRRHIACEVCDVSVSGGYDPVLNQVVVCQNIARNEGIVQGVLTHEMIHMFDYCRNDLDFKNIDHLACTEIRAANLTHCSFMSAWTQGDASPFKIKQAHQDCVKTKALNSVLAVRKVTTEEAIEAVERVFPKCYNDLEPIGRRIRRNSKDMYKAYLEGPMYGYDVD
;
A
#
# COMPACT_ATOMS: atom_id res chain seq x y z
N MET A 1 -20.59 -25.45 42.54
CA MET A 1 -21.11 -25.49 41.16
C MET A 1 -20.76 -24.19 40.49
N SER A 2 -20.03 -24.32 39.39
CA SER A 2 -19.46 -23.26 38.56
C SER A 2 -20.51 -22.43 37.86
N GLU A 3 -20.24 -21.15 37.65
CA GLU A 3 -20.49 -20.49 36.36
C GLU A 3 -19.59 -19.25 36.25
N LYS A 4 -18.68 -19.28 35.27
CA LYS A 4 -17.79 -18.19 34.89
C LYS A 4 -18.52 -17.36 33.84
N GLU A 5 -18.83 -16.10 34.11
CA GLU A 5 -19.27 -15.17 33.09
C GLU A 5 -18.10 -14.83 32.15
N SER A 6 -18.23 -15.30 30.92
CA SER A 6 -17.38 -14.96 29.79
C SER A 6 -17.66 -13.52 29.35
N LYS A 7 -16.71 -12.60 29.59
CA LYS A 7 -16.73 -11.26 28.97
C LYS A 7 -16.46 -11.41 27.48
N GLN A 8 -17.53 -11.35 26.69
CA GLN A 8 -17.50 -11.24 25.25
C GLN A 8 -16.91 -9.86 24.88
N LYS A 9 -15.67 -9.83 24.37
CA LYS A 9 -15.07 -8.62 23.76
C LYS A 9 -15.84 -8.32 22.48
N THR A 10 -16.76 -7.38 22.53
CA THR A 10 -17.42 -6.81 21.36
C THR A 10 -16.43 -5.91 20.64
N THR A 11 -15.95 -6.34 19.47
CA THR A 11 -15.22 -5.52 18.51
C THR A 11 -16.09 -4.31 18.14
N PRO A 12 -15.57 -3.07 18.16
CA PRO A 12 -16.35 -1.91 17.75
C PRO A 12 -16.73 -2.01 16.26
N PRO A 13 -17.91 -1.52 15.85
CA PRO A 13 -18.34 -1.56 14.46
C PRO A 13 -17.42 -0.70 13.60
N ILE A 14 -16.93 -1.29 12.51
CA ILE A 14 -16.15 -0.61 11.47
C ILE A 14 -16.97 0.59 10.97
N PRO A 15 -16.48 1.84 11.07
CA PRO A 15 -17.20 3.00 10.56
C PRO A 15 -17.46 2.89 9.06
N ASN A 16 -18.63 3.35 8.66
CA ASN A 16 -19.20 3.29 7.33
C ASN A 16 -18.33 4.01 6.28
N ALA A 17 -17.44 3.31 5.59
CA ALA A 17 -17.15 3.63 4.19
C ALA A 17 -18.09 2.80 3.30
N VAL A 18 -19.37 3.20 3.26
CA VAL A 18 -20.29 2.70 2.25
C VAL A 18 -19.88 3.37 0.93
N ILE A 19 -18.93 2.76 0.22
CA ILE A 19 -18.88 2.93 -1.23
C ILE A 19 -20.04 2.09 -1.74
N ASP A 20 -21.14 2.79 -2.01
CA ASP A 20 -22.34 2.22 -2.60
C ASP A 20 -21.94 1.50 -3.89
N ARG A 21 -22.07 0.17 -3.90
CA ARG A 21 -21.84 -0.67 -5.08
C ARG A 21 -22.97 -0.53 -6.11
N GLN A 22 -24.03 0.20 -5.78
CA GLN A 22 -25.27 0.28 -6.55
C GLN A 22 -25.75 1.73 -6.65
N GLY A 23 -24.89 2.65 -7.10
CA GLY A 23 -25.32 4.06 -7.14
C GLY A 23 -24.64 5.02 -8.09
N ASP A 24 -23.46 4.75 -8.65
CA ASP A 24 -22.85 5.69 -9.60
C ASP A 24 -22.13 4.97 -10.74
N GLY A 25 -22.58 5.26 -11.97
CA GLY A 25 -22.19 4.59 -13.21
C GLY A 25 -20.80 4.93 -13.74
N ASP A 26 -19.80 5.27 -12.91
CA ASP A 26 -18.45 5.52 -13.41
C ASP A 26 -17.35 5.05 -12.44
N GLY A 27 -17.13 3.73 -12.36
CA GLY A 27 -15.96 3.14 -11.69
C GLY A 27 -14.61 3.69 -12.18
N LYS A 28 -14.58 4.43 -13.31
CA LYS A 28 -13.40 5.14 -13.83
C LYS A 28 -13.00 6.36 -13.00
N GLN A 29 -13.86 6.89 -12.13
CA GLN A 29 -13.50 8.03 -11.26
C GLN A 29 -12.66 7.62 -10.04
N TRP A 30 -12.52 6.32 -9.81
CA TRP A 30 -11.99 5.77 -8.55
C TRP A 30 -10.87 4.74 -8.75
N GLY A 31 -10.26 4.67 -9.94
CA GLY A 31 -9.14 3.78 -10.25
C GLY A 31 -9.48 2.29 -10.32
N TYR A 32 -10.75 1.91 -10.19
CA TYR A 32 -11.19 0.51 -10.28
C TYR A 32 -11.07 -0.07 -11.71
N ASP A 33 -10.91 0.78 -12.71
CA ASP A 33 -10.55 0.38 -14.07
C ASP A 33 -9.15 -0.26 -14.16
N LEU A 34 -8.25 0.04 -13.23
CA LEU A 34 -6.92 -0.56 -13.13
C LEU A 34 -6.94 -2.02 -12.66
N TYR A 35 -8.07 -2.50 -12.11
CA TYR A 35 -8.25 -3.85 -11.56
C TYR A 35 -9.47 -4.55 -12.20
N PRO A 36 -9.35 -5.06 -13.45
CA PRO A 36 -10.48 -5.64 -14.20
C PRO A 36 -11.21 -6.77 -13.46
N GLU A 37 -10.48 -7.63 -12.73
CA GLU A 37 -11.06 -8.76 -12.00
C GLU A 37 -12.05 -8.32 -10.91
N ARG A 38 -11.89 -7.11 -10.35
CA ARG A 38 -12.77 -6.53 -9.32
C ARG A 38 -14.16 -6.17 -9.86
N ARG A 39 -14.28 -5.97 -11.18
CA ARG A 39 -15.54 -5.65 -11.86
C ARG A 39 -16.29 -6.90 -12.34
N GLY A 40 -15.82 -8.09 -11.99
CA GLY A 40 -16.40 -9.36 -12.44
C GLY A 40 -15.96 -9.78 -13.86
N GLU A 41 -15.04 -9.03 -14.47
CA GLU A 41 -14.44 -9.40 -15.75
C GLU A 41 -13.38 -10.49 -15.51
N LYS A 42 -13.61 -11.70 -16.03
CA LYS A 42 -12.53 -12.70 -16.11
C LYS A 42 -11.54 -12.22 -17.18
N TYR A 43 -10.28 -12.04 -16.81
CA TYR A 43 -9.22 -11.70 -17.77
C TYR A 43 -9.18 -12.74 -18.90
N LYS A 44 -9.29 -12.27 -20.15
CA LYS A 44 -9.22 -13.12 -21.34
C LYS A 44 -7.97 -12.72 -22.13
N PRO A 45 -6.97 -13.60 -22.22
CA PRO A 45 -5.76 -13.28 -22.97
C PRO A 45 -6.07 -13.13 -24.46
N SER A 46 -5.37 -12.19 -25.10
CA SER A 46 -5.48 -11.91 -26.53
C SER A 46 -4.69 -12.95 -27.33
N TRP A 47 -5.35 -13.61 -28.29
CA TRP A 47 -4.76 -14.66 -29.12
C TRP A 47 -3.43 -14.27 -29.78
N GLY A 48 -3.30 -13.02 -30.25
CA GLY A 48 -2.06 -12.53 -30.85
C GLY A 48 -0.91 -12.39 -29.84
N ARG A 49 -1.22 -12.02 -28.58
CA ARG A 49 -0.22 -11.90 -27.51
C ARG A 49 0.15 -13.25 -26.91
N VAL A 50 -0.78 -14.20 -26.86
CA VAL A 50 -0.50 -15.59 -26.52
C VAL A 50 0.48 -16.22 -27.52
N LEU A 51 0.27 -15.98 -28.82
CA LEU A 51 1.17 -16.49 -29.87
C LEU A 51 2.59 -15.90 -29.75
N LEU A 52 2.72 -14.68 -29.24
CA LEU A 52 3.98 -14.02 -28.95
C LEU A 52 4.59 -14.41 -27.58
N GLY A 53 3.93 -15.29 -26.83
CA GLY A 53 4.37 -15.73 -25.49
C GLY A 53 4.27 -14.65 -24.41
N ILE A 54 3.52 -13.58 -24.66
CA ILE A 54 3.36 -12.43 -23.75
C ILE A 54 2.23 -12.68 -22.73
N GLU A 55 1.22 -13.45 -23.10
CA GLU A 55 0.04 -13.80 -22.29
C GLU A 55 -0.18 -15.33 -22.30
N GLY A 56 -0.96 -15.88 -21.37
CA GLY A 56 -1.26 -17.32 -21.26
C GLY A 56 -0.60 -18.05 -20.07
N THR A 57 0.15 -17.34 -19.22
CA THR A 57 0.79 -17.89 -18.01
C THR A 57 0.13 -17.43 -16.70
N GLU A 58 -1.07 -16.87 -16.76
CA GLU A 58 -1.70 -16.14 -15.65
C GLU A 58 -1.84 -17.00 -14.38
N ASN A 59 -2.20 -18.28 -14.53
CA ASN A 59 -2.27 -19.20 -13.39
C ASN A 59 -0.90 -19.45 -12.74
N LEU A 60 0.16 -19.55 -13.55
CA LEU A 60 1.52 -19.71 -13.04
C LEU A 60 2.01 -18.43 -12.36
N ASP A 61 1.68 -17.27 -12.93
CA ASP A 61 2.03 -15.97 -12.37
C ASP A 61 1.29 -15.72 -11.06
N LYS A 62 0.02 -16.14 -10.96
CA LYS A 62 -0.73 -16.15 -9.71
C LYS A 62 -0.04 -16.98 -8.62
N ILE A 63 0.33 -18.23 -8.94
CA ILE A 63 1.00 -19.12 -7.97
C ILE A 63 2.35 -18.53 -7.54
N LYS A 64 3.11 -17.95 -8.46
CA LYS A 64 4.38 -17.26 -8.13
C LYS A 64 4.15 -16.06 -7.24
N CYS A 65 3.13 -15.24 -7.54
CA CYS A 65 2.73 -14.11 -6.73
C CYS A 65 2.36 -14.54 -5.30
N GLU A 66 1.48 -15.53 -5.15
CA GLU A 66 1.06 -16.07 -3.85
C GLU A 66 2.24 -16.64 -3.05
N ARG A 67 3.17 -17.34 -3.73
CA ARG A 67 4.42 -17.83 -3.11
C ARG A 67 5.29 -16.69 -2.61
N ASN A 68 5.49 -15.64 -3.42
CA ASN A 68 6.29 -14.48 -3.03
C ASN A 68 5.61 -13.74 -1.86
N VAL A 69 4.29 -13.54 -1.91
CA VAL A 69 3.50 -12.96 -0.81
C VAL A 69 3.73 -13.74 0.48
N TYR A 70 3.60 -15.07 0.42
CA TYR A 70 3.84 -15.93 1.58
C TYR A 70 5.29 -15.83 2.09
N SER A 71 6.28 -15.78 1.20
CA SER A 71 7.68 -15.57 1.57
C SER A 71 7.88 -14.23 2.28
N CYS A 72 7.34 -13.13 1.73
CA CYS A 72 7.43 -11.81 2.35
C CYS A 72 6.80 -11.79 3.74
N ILE A 73 5.62 -12.38 3.91
CA ILE A 73 4.93 -12.46 5.21
C ILE A 73 5.77 -13.22 6.24
N LYS A 74 6.44 -14.29 5.84
CA LYS A 74 7.27 -15.10 6.75
C LYS A 74 8.61 -14.46 7.07
N ASN A 75 9.26 -13.86 6.06
CA ASN A 75 10.68 -13.56 6.11
C ASN A 75 10.99 -12.06 6.10
N SER A 76 10.10 -11.20 5.59
CA SER A 76 10.39 -9.77 5.48
C SER A 76 10.13 -9.06 6.82
N PRO A 77 11.15 -8.41 7.42
CA PRO A 77 10.97 -7.64 8.64
C PRO A 77 9.91 -6.54 8.48
N MET A 78 9.77 -5.95 7.28
CA MET A 78 8.81 -4.89 7.06
C MET A 78 7.38 -5.38 6.97
N VAL A 79 7.13 -6.46 6.23
CA VAL A 79 5.78 -7.04 6.17
C VAL A 79 5.35 -7.54 7.54
N LYS A 80 6.26 -8.17 8.30
CA LYS A 80 5.97 -8.58 9.69
C LYS A 80 5.64 -7.38 10.60
N LEU A 81 6.42 -6.29 10.52
CA LEU A 81 6.13 -5.07 11.27
C LEU A 81 4.75 -4.53 10.94
N MET A 82 4.41 -4.42 9.65
CA MET A 82 3.10 -3.92 9.21
C MET A 82 1.95 -4.80 9.70
N MET A 83 2.09 -6.13 9.63
CA MET A 83 1.10 -7.06 10.16
C MET A 83 0.91 -6.92 11.67
N GLY A 84 2.00 -6.75 12.43
CA GLY A 84 1.93 -6.51 13.87
C GLY A 84 1.28 -5.17 14.20
N ALA A 85 1.61 -4.11 13.46
CA ALA A 85 1.02 -2.79 13.64
C ALA A 85 -0.49 -2.78 13.38
N LEU A 86 -0.93 -3.42 12.30
CA LEU A 86 -2.34 -3.60 11.95
C LEU A 86 -3.08 -4.44 13.00
N LYS A 87 -2.48 -5.54 13.47
CA LYS A 87 -3.03 -6.37 14.54
C LYS A 87 -3.23 -5.57 15.84
N SER A 88 -2.20 -4.85 16.29
CA SER A 88 -2.26 -4.01 17.48
C SER A 88 -3.22 -2.83 17.36
N SER A 89 -3.51 -2.38 16.12
CA SER A 89 -4.46 -1.31 15.84
C SER A 89 -5.92 -1.80 15.70
N GLY A 90 -6.18 -3.10 15.84
CA GLY A 90 -7.53 -3.68 15.76
C GLY A 90 -7.97 -4.10 14.36
N CYS A 91 -7.07 -4.07 13.38
CA CYS A 91 -7.31 -4.46 11.98
C CYS A 91 -6.39 -5.60 11.55
N ALA A 92 -6.36 -6.67 12.34
CA ALA A 92 -5.55 -7.84 12.04
C ALA A 92 -5.84 -8.40 10.63
N ILE A 93 -4.78 -8.65 9.87
CA ILE A 93 -4.86 -9.22 8.53
C ILE A 93 -4.97 -10.75 8.58
N ASP A 94 -6.03 -11.29 7.98
CA ASP A 94 -6.04 -12.64 7.41
C ASP A 94 -5.54 -12.61 5.96
N ILE A 95 -4.42 -13.30 5.70
CA ILE A 95 -3.73 -13.34 4.41
C ILE A 95 -4.65 -13.81 3.27
N ARG A 96 -5.50 -14.81 3.52
CA ARG A 96 -6.39 -15.38 2.49
C ARG A 96 -7.55 -14.44 2.16
N ARG A 97 -7.93 -13.58 3.12
CA ARG A 97 -9.07 -12.67 2.98
C ARG A 97 -8.66 -11.27 2.54
N HIS A 98 -7.50 -10.78 2.94
CA HIS A 98 -7.09 -9.39 2.76
C HIS A 98 -5.97 -9.21 1.74
N ILE A 99 -5.41 -10.28 1.16
CA ILE A 99 -4.40 -10.17 0.09
C ILE A 99 -4.86 -10.99 -1.11
N ALA A 100 -4.83 -10.38 -2.30
CA ALA A 100 -5.21 -11.00 -3.56
C ALA A 100 -4.14 -10.78 -4.63
N CYS A 101 -3.77 -11.84 -5.33
CA CYS A 101 -2.98 -11.77 -6.55
C CYS A 101 -3.93 -11.76 -7.76
N GLU A 102 -3.89 -10.68 -8.53
CA GLU A 102 -4.81 -10.42 -9.65
C GLU A 102 -4.05 -9.85 -10.85
N VAL A 103 -4.62 -9.96 -12.04
CA VAL A 103 -4.12 -9.24 -13.22
C VAL A 103 -4.59 -7.79 -13.15
N CYS A 104 -3.64 -6.86 -13.24
CA CYS A 104 -3.90 -5.41 -13.26
C CYS A 104 -3.46 -4.77 -14.57
N ASP A 105 -3.81 -3.50 -14.73
CA ASP A 105 -3.19 -2.64 -15.74
C ASP A 105 -1.65 -2.58 -15.56
N VAL A 106 -0.93 -2.40 -16.67
CA VAL A 106 0.54 -2.42 -16.68
C VAL A 106 1.19 -1.18 -16.03
N SER A 107 0.39 -0.13 -15.79
CA SER A 107 0.85 1.10 -15.12
C SER A 107 0.96 0.96 -13.60
N VAL A 108 0.38 -0.09 -13.01
CA VAL A 108 0.37 -0.31 -11.55
C VAL A 108 0.96 -1.65 -11.13
N SER A 109 1.50 -1.69 -9.91
CA SER A 109 2.09 -2.90 -9.32
C SER A 109 1.23 -3.52 -8.20
N GLY A 110 0.27 -2.77 -7.68
CA GLY A 110 -0.64 -3.17 -6.62
C GLY A 110 -1.65 -2.07 -6.32
N GLY A 111 -2.45 -2.26 -5.27
CA GLY A 111 -3.37 -1.25 -4.74
C GLY A 111 -4.07 -1.70 -3.47
N TYR A 112 -4.68 -0.77 -2.76
CA TYR A 112 -5.54 -1.04 -1.61
C TYR A 112 -7.00 -0.73 -1.94
N ASP A 113 -7.87 -1.73 -1.79
CA ASP A 113 -9.31 -1.61 -1.95
C ASP A 113 -9.97 -1.47 -0.56
N PRO A 114 -10.40 -0.27 -0.15
CA PRO A 114 -11.02 -0.04 1.16
C PRO A 114 -12.41 -0.69 1.29
N VAL A 115 -13.08 -0.98 0.17
CA VAL A 115 -14.43 -1.58 0.17
C VAL A 115 -14.35 -3.06 0.50
N LEU A 116 -13.42 -3.76 -0.14
CA LEU A 116 -13.18 -5.18 0.15
C LEU A 116 -12.21 -5.39 1.31
N ASN A 117 -11.59 -4.31 1.78
CA ASN A 117 -10.46 -4.28 2.69
C ASN A 117 -9.36 -5.24 2.23
N GLN A 118 -8.86 -5.04 1.02
CA GLN A 118 -7.91 -5.95 0.38
C GLN A 118 -6.71 -5.21 -0.23
N VAL A 119 -5.53 -5.75 0.00
CA VAL A 119 -4.32 -5.44 -0.76
C VAL A 119 -4.31 -6.30 -2.02
N VAL A 120 -4.23 -5.65 -3.18
CA VAL A 120 -4.06 -6.28 -4.48
C VAL A 120 -2.60 -6.24 -4.87
N VAL A 121 -2.05 -7.40 -5.25
CA VAL A 121 -0.70 -7.53 -5.81
C VAL A 121 -0.85 -7.91 -7.28
N CYS A 122 -0.35 -7.06 -8.17
CA CYS A 122 -0.54 -7.25 -9.62
C CYS A 122 0.39 -8.34 -10.14
N GLN A 123 -0.12 -9.56 -10.30
CA GLN A 123 0.67 -10.76 -10.58
C GLN A 123 1.44 -10.68 -11.90
N ASN A 124 0.93 -9.92 -12.87
CA ASN A 124 1.56 -9.68 -14.17
C ASN A 124 2.77 -8.75 -14.08
N ILE A 125 2.88 -7.94 -13.01
CA ILE A 125 3.91 -6.90 -12.81
C ILE A 125 4.87 -7.25 -11.66
N ALA A 126 4.34 -7.66 -10.50
CA ALA A 126 5.10 -7.97 -9.29
C ALA A 126 5.75 -9.37 -9.33
N ARG A 127 6.66 -9.57 -10.29
CA ARG A 127 7.21 -10.90 -10.64
C ARG A 127 8.30 -11.43 -9.71
N ASN A 128 8.86 -10.60 -8.83
CA ASN A 128 9.89 -11.00 -7.88
C ASN A 128 9.56 -10.56 -6.45
N GLU A 129 10.16 -11.25 -5.47
CA GLU A 129 9.90 -11.05 -4.05
C GLU A 129 10.15 -9.60 -3.58
N GLY A 130 11.18 -8.92 -4.11
CA GLY A 130 11.49 -7.54 -3.75
C GLY A 130 10.39 -6.55 -4.17
N ILE A 131 9.81 -6.73 -5.36
CA ILE A 131 8.66 -5.92 -5.81
C ILE A 131 7.43 -6.24 -4.96
N VAL A 132 7.15 -7.53 -4.72
CA VAL A 132 6.01 -7.94 -3.88
C VAL A 132 6.13 -7.36 -2.47
N GLN A 133 7.32 -7.38 -1.87
CA GLN A 133 7.56 -6.76 -0.57
C GLN A 133 7.27 -5.25 -0.60
N GLY A 134 7.73 -4.55 -1.64
CA GLY A 134 7.50 -3.13 -1.83
C GLY A 134 6.01 -2.80 -1.91
N VAL A 135 5.28 -3.54 -2.76
CA VAL A 135 3.82 -3.43 -2.90
C VAL A 135 3.12 -3.70 -1.57
N LEU A 136 3.37 -4.85 -0.94
CA LEU A 136 2.74 -5.20 0.34
C LEU A 136 2.98 -4.13 1.39
N THR A 137 4.21 -3.63 1.53
CA THR A 137 4.53 -2.61 2.53
C THR A 137 3.80 -1.30 2.21
N HIS A 138 3.77 -0.88 0.95
CA HIS A 138 3.09 0.33 0.50
C HIS A 138 1.58 0.26 0.74
N GLU A 139 0.93 -0.79 0.25
CA GLU A 139 -0.53 -0.94 0.39
C GLU A 139 -0.96 -1.19 1.84
N MET A 140 -0.12 -1.83 2.66
CA MET A 140 -0.38 -1.96 4.10
C MET A 140 -0.32 -0.61 4.83
N ILE A 141 0.39 0.42 4.31
CA ILE A 141 0.31 1.78 4.86
C ILE A 141 -1.08 2.35 4.61
N HIS A 142 -1.62 2.23 3.39
CA HIS A 142 -3.00 2.67 3.11
C HIS A 142 -4.02 1.93 3.99
N MET A 143 -3.87 0.62 4.15
CA MET A 143 -4.71 -0.16 5.05
C MET A 143 -4.59 0.29 6.52
N PHE A 144 -3.37 0.60 6.98
CA PHE A 144 -3.13 1.10 8.32
C PHE A 144 -3.76 2.48 8.53
N ASP A 145 -3.56 3.39 7.58
CA ASP A 145 -4.10 4.74 7.62
C ASP A 145 -5.63 4.72 7.64
N TYR A 146 -6.24 3.85 6.84
CA TYR A 146 -7.69 3.64 6.81
C TYR A 146 -8.23 3.01 8.09
N CYS A 147 -7.47 2.12 8.72
CA CYS A 147 -7.85 1.49 9.98
C CYS A 147 -7.75 2.44 11.19
N ARG A 148 -6.68 3.24 11.26
CA ARG A 148 -6.35 4.08 12.42
C ARG A 148 -6.99 5.46 12.40
N ASN A 149 -7.42 5.92 11.24
CA ASN A 149 -7.94 7.27 11.04
C ASN A 149 -9.30 7.23 10.33
N ASP A 150 -10.07 8.30 10.47
CA ASP A 150 -11.31 8.52 9.71
C ASP A 150 -10.97 8.96 8.27
N LEU A 151 -10.44 8.01 7.49
CA LEU A 151 -9.86 8.26 6.17
C LEU A 151 -10.94 8.18 5.09
N ASP A 152 -11.44 9.34 4.66
CA ASP A 152 -12.25 9.46 3.45
C ASP A 152 -11.40 9.56 2.17
N PHE A 153 -11.32 8.48 1.39
CA PHE A 153 -10.64 8.50 0.08
C PHE A 153 -11.29 9.44 -0.94
N LYS A 154 -12.54 9.90 -0.74
CA LYS A 154 -13.18 10.91 -1.58
C LYS A 154 -12.60 12.30 -1.36
N ASN A 155 -12.04 12.54 -0.19
CA ASN A 155 -11.35 13.78 0.11
C ASN A 155 -9.91 13.72 -0.47
N ILE A 156 -9.60 14.64 -1.39
CA ILE A 156 -8.29 14.72 -2.04
C ILE A 156 -7.15 14.91 -1.04
N ASP A 157 -7.39 15.60 0.09
CA ASP A 157 -6.38 15.85 1.11
C ASP A 157 -6.05 14.57 1.89
N HIS A 158 -7.07 13.74 2.15
CA HIS A 158 -6.89 12.45 2.80
C HIS A 158 -6.14 11.48 1.89
N LEU A 159 -6.54 11.41 0.61
CA LEU A 159 -5.84 10.63 -0.40
C LEU A 159 -4.37 11.10 -0.53
N ALA A 160 -4.13 12.38 -0.75
CA ALA A 160 -2.78 12.92 -0.86
C ALA A 160 -1.93 12.63 0.40
N CYS A 161 -2.53 12.71 1.59
CA CYS A 161 -1.83 12.43 2.84
C CYS A 161 -1.36 10.98 2.95
N THR A 162 -2.23 10.01 2.64
CA THR A 162 -1.86 8.59 2.70
C THR A 162 -0.83 8.23 1.61
N GLU A 163 -0.94 8.84 0.43
CA GLU A 163 0.06 8.70 -0.65
C GLU A 163 1.43 9.28 -0.26
N ILE A 164 1.46 10.43 0.42
CA ILE A 164 2.69 11.01 0.98
C ILE A 164 3.31 10.05 1.99
N ARG A 165 2.53 9.51 2.93
CA ARG A 165 3.02 8.56 3.95
C ARG A 165 3.60 7.32 3.29
N ALA A 166 2.86 6.71 2.37
CA ALA A 166 3.28 5.50 1.68
C ALA A 166 4.56 5.74 0.86
N ALA A 167 4.64 6.83 0.07
CA ALA A 167 5.84 7.16 -0.69
C ALA A 167 7.06 7.49 0.19
N ASN A 168 6.85 8.19 1.30
CA ASN A 168 7.88 8.56 2.29
C ASN A 168 8.49 7.35 3.00
N LEU A 169 7.67 6.35 3.28
CA LEU A 169 8.08 5.19 4.08
C LEU A 169 8.58 4.01 3.23
N THR A 170 8.18 3.90 1.95
CA THR A 170 8.46 2.69 1.15
C THR A 170 9.22 2.93 -0.15
N HIS A 171 9.04 4.06 -0.85
CA HIS A 171 9.52 4.23 -2.22
C HIS A 171 10.76 5.12 -2.35
N CYS A 172 10.84 6.19 -1.56
CA CYS A 172 11.94 7.15 -1.63
C CYS A 172 13.08 6.75 -0.69
N SER A 173 14.28 6.55 -1.24
CA SER A 173 15.50 6.27 -0.47
C SER A 173 16.56 7.32 -0.76
N PHE A 174 17.32 7.69 0.27
CA PHE A 174 18.38 8.72 0.23
C PHE A 174 19.62 8.41 -0.66
N MET A 175 19.53 7.45 -1.58
CA MET A 175 20.71 6.93 -2.30
C MET A 175 21.14 7.79 -3.50
N SER A 176 20.25 8.59 -4.08
CA SER A 176 20.56 9.34 -5.32
C SER A 176 21.58 10.46 -5.13
N ALA A 177 21.73 10.99 -3.92
CA ALA A 177 22.59 12.15 -3.66
C ALA A 177 24.01 11.80 -3.18
N TRP A 178 24.26 10.57 -2.70
CA TRP A 178 25.56 10.21 -2.11
C TRP A 178 26.57 9.65 -3.13
N THR A 179 26.10 9.04 -4.22
CA THR A 179 26.95 8.44 -5.25
C THR A 179 27.53 9.45 -6.26
N GLN A 180 27.10 10.71 -6.21
CA GLN A 180 27.51 11.77 -7.15
C GLN A 180 28.39 12.87 -6.53
N GLY A 181 28.87 12.69 -5.29
CA GLY A 181 29.89 13.57 -4.70
C GLY A 181 29.45 14.98 -4.29
N ASP A 182 28.15 15.32 -4.35
CA ASP A 182 27.60 16.67 -4.05
C ASP A 182 26.72 16.69 -2.78
N ALA A 183 27.00 15.80 -1.82
CA ALA A 183 26.07 15.42 -0.75
C ALA A 183 26.08 16.38 0.46
N SER A 184 25.52 17.59 0.33
CA SER A 184 25.08 18.37 1.50
C SER A 184 23.83 17.71 2.13
N PRO A 185 23.74 17.55 3.47
CA PRO A 185 22.55 17.01 4.14
C PRO A 185 21.24 17.71 3.74
N PHE A 186 21.31 19.00 3.41
CA PHE A 186 20.18 19.78 2.91
C PHE A 186 19.72 19.32 1.52
N LYS A 187 20.64 19.07 0.59
CA LYS A 187 20.33 18.57 -0.77
C LYS A 187 19.72 17.18 -0.71
N ILE A 188 20.21 16.33 0.20
CA ILE A 188 19.68 14.97 0.42
C ILE A 188 18.23 15.03 0.94
N LYS A 189 17.97 15.89 1.93
CA LYS A 189 16.63 16.08 2.49
C LYS A 189 15.65 16.62 1.45
N GLN A 190 16.06 17.62 0.67
CA GLN A 190 15.25 18.21 -0.38
C GLN A 190 14.93 17.20 -1.48
N ALA A 191 15.93 16.47 -1.99
CA ALA A 191 15.72 15.44 -3.01
C ALA A 191 14.75 14.34 -2.55
N HIS A 192 14.79 13.98 -1.26
CA HIS A 192 13.82 13.04 -0.70
C HIS A 192 12.41 13.62 -0.67
N GLN A 193 12.25 14.87 -0.24
CA GLN A 193 10.95 15.56 -0.25
C GLN A 193 10.38 15.63 -1.68
N ASP A 194 11.20 15.99 -2.66
CA ASP A 194 10.80 16.08 -4.06
C ASP A 194 10.37 14.72 -4.63
N CYS A 195 11.08 13.65 -4.27
CA CYS A 195 10.69 12.28 -4.60
C CYS A 195 9.31 11.93 -4.03
N VAL A 196 9.06 12.24 -2.74
CA VAL A 196 7.78 11.94 -2.09
C VAL A 196 6.64 12.72 -2.72
N LYS A 197 6.83 14.03 -2.95
CA LYS A 197 5.83 14.88 -3.60
C LYS A 197 5.47 14.37 -5.00
N THR A 198 6.49 14.05 -5.80
CA THR A 198 6.30 13.54 -7.17
C THR A 198 5.53 12.21 -7.16
N LYS A 199 5.87 11.30 -6.25
CA LYS A 199 5.19 10.00 -6.15
C LYS A 199 3.75 10.14 -5.66
N ALA A 200 3.51 10.99 -4.67
CA ALA A 200 2.16 11.24 -4.18
C ALA A 200 1.28 11.90 -5.25
N LEU A 201 1.80 12.92 -5.94
CA LEU A 201 1.11 13.58 -7.05
C LEU A 201 0.68 12.60 -8.14
N ASN A 202 1.60 11.74 -8.59
CA ASN A 202 1.29 10.76 -9.63
C ASN A 202 0.21 9.75 -9.19
N SER A 203 0.21 9.36 -7.92
CA SER A 203 -0.76 8.39 -7.39
C SER A 203 -2.15 9.03 -7.24
N VAL A 204 -2.22 10.29 -6.78
CA VAL A 204 -3.47 11.08 -6.77
C VAL A 204 -4.05 11.21 -8.17
N LEU A 205 -3.23 11.59 -9.15
CA LEU A 205 -3.67 11.77 -10.54
C LEU A 205 -4.08 10.45 -11.22
N ALA A 206 -3.51 9.32 -10.81
CA ALA A 206 -3.88 8.02 -11.33
C ALA A 206 -5.27 7.56 -10.83
N VAL A 207 -5.64 7.93 -9.61
CA VAL A 207 -6.86 7.43 -8.95
C VAL A 207 -8.03 8.42 -9.05
N ARG A 208 -7.76 9.73 -9.18
CA ARG A 208 -8.78 10.79 -9.20
C ARG A 208 -8.73 11.59 -10.50
N LYS A 209 -9.93 11.89 -11.03
CA LYS A 209 -10.11 12.85 -12.12
C LYS A 209 -10.06 14.28 -11.58
N VAL A 210 -8.88 14.77 -11.27
CA VAL A 210 -8.61 16.14 -10.82
C VAL A 210 -7.57 16.79 -11.72
N THR A 211 -7.49 18.11 -11.72
CA THR A 211 -6.43 18.79 -12.47
C THR A 211 -5.07 18.60 -11.80
N THR A 212 -4.00 18.76 -12.58
CA THR A 212 -2.63 18.71 -12.04
C THR A 212 -2.44 19.78 -10.97
N GLU A 213 -3.00 20.97 -11.16
CA GLU A 213 -2.94 22.09 -10.23
C GLU A 213 -3.63 21.76 -8.90
N GLU A 214 -4.85 21.22 -8.95
CA GLU A 214 -5.59 20.80 -7.75
C GLU A 214 -4.83 19.73 -6.95
N ALA A 215 -4.24 18.76 -7.65
CA ALA A 215 -3.46 17.69 -7.02
C ALA A 215 -2.16 18.23 -6.39
N ILE A 216 -1.46 19.16 -7.04
CA ILE A 216 -0.28 19.83 -6.48
C ILE A 216 -0.67 20.60 -5.21
N GLU A 217 -1.73 21.39 -5.26
CA GLU A 217 -2.19 22.17 -4.11
C GLU A 217 -2.56 21.28 -2.93
N ALA A 218 -3.26 20.17 -3.16
CA ALA A 218 -3.62 19.21 -2.11
C ALA A 218 -2.36 18.57 -1.49
N VAL A 219 -1.42 18.11 -2.32
CA VAL A 219 -0.15 17.54 -1.86
C VAL A 219 0.62 18.55 -1.00
N GLU A 220 0.83 19.78 -1.48
CA GLU A 220 1.56 20.81 -0.75
C GLU A 220 0.88 21.20 0.57
N ARG A 221 -0.46 21.27 0.59
CA ARG A 221 -1.25 21.62 1.77
C ARG A 221 -1.07 20.62 2.91
N VAL A 222 -1.07 19.32 2.61
CA VAL A 222 -0.96 18.28 3.64
C VAL A 222 0.48 17.81 3.90
N PHE A 223 1.42 18.14 2.99
CA PHE A 223 2.81 17.69 3.05
C PHE A 223 3.49 17.88 4.40
N PRO A 224 3.45 19.06 5.07
CA PRO A 224 4.18 19.25 6.32
C PRO A 224 3.73 18.32 7.44
N LYS A 225 2.44 17.95 7.46
CA LYS A 225 1.90 17.01 8.45
C LYS A 225 2.25 15.58 8.07
N CYS A 226 1.89 15.16 6.86
CA CYS A 226 1.95 13.75 6.44
C CYS A 226 3.38 13.26 6.17
N TYR A 227 4.30 14.15 5.77
CA TYR A 227 5.71 13.81 5.56
C TYR A 227 6.47 13.56 6.88
N ASN A 228 6.04 14.20 7.96
CA ASN A 228 6.66 14.08 9.28
C ASN A 228 6.05 12.96 10.13
N ASP A 229 4.87 12.46 9.75
CA ASP A 229 4.33 11.23 10.30
C ASP A 229 5.12 10.03 9.76
N LEU A 230 5.69 9.23 10.67
CA LEU A 230 6.47 8.05 10.34
C LEU A 230 5.80 6.76 10.81
N GLU A 231 4.61 6.83 11.41
CA GLU A 231 3.86 5.66 11.82
C GLU A 231 3.42 4.83 10.59
N PRO A 232 3.43 3.49 10.65
CA PRO A 232 3.86 2.63 11.76
C PRO A 232 5.34 2.21 11.70
N ILE A 233 6.10 2.58 10.66
CA ILE A 233 7.49 2.12 10.50
C ILE A 233 8.46 2.81 11.47
N GLY A 234 8.16 4.05 11.86
CA GLY A 234 8.95 4.87 12.79
C GLY A 234 10.23 5.46 12.19
N ARG A 235 10.56 5.14 10.92
CA ARG A 235 11.78 5.61 10.25
C ARG A 235 11.67 5.57 8.74
N ARG A 236 12.46 6.41 8.08
CA ARG A 236 12.67 6.37 6.61
C ARG A 236 13.74 5.32 6.29
N ILE A 237 13.39 4.35 5.45
CA ILE A 237 14.24 3.19 5.15
C ILE A 237 15.29 3.56 4.09
N ARG A 238 16.58 3.38 4.43
CA ARG A 238 17.66 3.49 3.44
C ARG A 238 17.86 2.16 2.74
N ARG A 239 18.00 2.18 1.41
CA ARG A 239 18.42 1.00 0.64
C ARG A 239 19.78 0.49 1.12
N ASN A 240 20.00 -0.82 1.04
CA ASN A 240 21.24 -1.50 1.44
C ASN A 240 21.68 -1.23 2.89
N SER A 241 20.72 -1.03 3.80
CA SER A 241 20.99 -0.81 5.22
C SER A 241 20.24 -1.83 6.09
N LYS A 242 20.54 -1.85 7.39
CA LYS A 242 19.80 -2.63 8.40
C LYS A 242 18.52 -1.93 8.88
N ASP A 243 18.10 -0.84 8.23
CA ASP A 243 17.01 0.00 8.75
C ASP A 243 15.67 -0.76 8.80
N MET A 244 15.39 -1.64 7.84
CA MET A 244 14.19 -2.51 7.86
C MET A 244 14.17 -3.42 9.10
N TYR A 245 15.29 -4.04 9.43
CA TYR A 245 15.41 -4.92 10.59
C TYR A 245 15.31 -4.14 11.89
N LYS A 246 15.92 -2.94 11.95
CA LYS A 246 15.80 -2.07 13.12
C LYS A 246 14.36 -1.58 13.34
N ALA A 247 13.65 -1.18 12.27
CA ALA A 247 12.24 -0.81 12.37
C ALA A 247 11.39 -1.96 12.94
N TYR A 248 11.63 -3.19 12.46
CA TYR A 248 10.96 -4.36 13.00
C TYR A 248 11.22 -4.57 14.49
N LEU A 249 12.49 -4.49 14.93
CA LEU A 249 12.86 -4.61 16.34
C LEU A 249 12.32 -3.49 17.23
N GLU A 250 12.04 -2.33 16.65
CA GLU A 250 11.46 -1.19 17.36
C GLU A 250 9.93 -1.24 17.42
N GLY A 251 9.28 -2.13 16.65
CA GLY A 251 7.83 -2.33 16.66
C GLY A 251 7.22 -2.40 18.07
N PRO A 252 7.77 -3.20 19.00
CA PRO A 252 7.29 -3.26 20.38
C PRO A 252 7.35 -1.92 21.14
N MET A 253 8.28 -1.02 20.79
CA MET A 253 8.35 0.33 21.40
C MET A 253 7.16 1.20 21.00
N TYR A 254 6.50 0.90 19.88
CA TYR A 254 5.26 1.53 19.43
C TYR A 254 4.01 0.76 19.89
N GLY A 255 4.15 -0.30 20.70
CA GLY A 255 3.05 -1.13 21.16
C GLY A 255 2.59 -2.19 20.15
N TYR A 256 3.41 -2.49 19.13
CA TYR A 256 3.07 -3.50 18.13
C TYR A 256 3.47 -4.91 18.58
N ASP A 257 2.52 -5.84 18.44
CA ASP A 257 2.74 -7.27 18.64
C ASP A 257 3.28 -7.89 17.34
N VAL A 258 4.60 -7.96 17.25
CA VAL A 258 5.35 -8.37 16.04
C VAL A 258 5.85 -9.82 16.09
N ASP A 259 5.46 -10.56 17.13
CA ASP A 259 5.80 -11.97 17.38
C ASP A 259 4.75 -12.95 16.82
#